data_AF-A0A8T7DZN8-F1
#
_entry.id   AF-A0A8T7DZN8-F1
#
_cell.length_a   1.000
_cell.length_b   1.000
_cell.length_c   1.000
_cell.angle_alpha   90.00
_cell.angle_beta   90.00
_cell.angle_gamma   90.00
#
_symmetry.space_group_name_H-M   'P 1'
#
loop_
_entity.id
_entity.type
_entity.pdbx_description
1 polymer ?
#
loop_
_entity_poly.entity_id
_entity_poly.type
_entity_poly.pdbx_seq_one_letter_code
_entity_poly.pdbx_strand_id
1 'polypeptide(L)'
;MAAIRAADLERAGEDIDTRRLRHTGLHPDFWYPLARSTAVKPGQALGVSFAGEPIVIVRTVSGDVYALENRCAHRQVPLDTGQVDGELLQCGYH
;
A
#
# COMPACT_ATOMS: atom_id res chain seq x y z
N MET A 1 14.43 -11.09 -4.39
CA MET A 1 13.32 -11.10 -5.38
C MET A 1 12.92 -12.53 -5.62
N ALA A 2 11.89 -13.03 -4.93
CA ALA A 2 11.23 -14.25 -5.38
C ALA A 2 10.31 -13.81 -6.52
N ALA A 3 10.66 -14.19 -7.75
CA ALA A 3 9.79 -13.98 -8.88
C ALA A 3 8.51 -14.78 -8.64
N ILE A 4 7.38 -14.09 -8.64
CA ILE A 4 6.06 -14.72 -8.82
C ILE A 4 6.19 -15.58 -10.07
N ARG A 5 5.98 -16.90 -9.95
CA ARG A 5 6.15 -17.79 -11.09
C ARG A 5 5.04 -17.49 -12.08
N ALA A 6 5.31 -17.57 -13.39
CA ALA A 6 4.29 -17.36 -14.41
C ALA A 6 3.02 -18.20 -14.17
N ALA A 7 3.17 -19.41 -13.62
CA ALA A 7 2.05 -20.28 -13.21
C ALA A 7 1.11 -19.67 -12.14
N ASP A 8 1.58 -18.72 -11.31
CA ASP A 8 0.74 -18.02 -10.33
C ASP A 8 -0.10 -16.90 -10.98
N LEU A 9 0.33 -16.39 -12.14
CA LEU A 9 -0.39 -15.40 -12.95
C LEU A 9 -1.35 -16.08 -13.95
N GLU A 10 -1.10 -17.33 -14.33
CA GLU A 10 -1.89 -18.09 -15.34
C GLU A 10 -3.32 -18.44 -14.90
N ARG A 11 -3.69 -18.21 -13.63
CA ARG A 11 -5.09 -18.31 -13.17
C ARG A 11 -5.96 -17.08 -13.49
N ALA A 12 -5.41 -16.09 -14.18
CA ALA A 12 -6.13 -14.85 -14.55
C ALA A 12 -7.30 -15.04 -15.55
N GLY A 13 -7.60 -16.27 -16.00
CA GLY A 13 -8.67 -16.57 -16.96
C GLY A 13 -9.75 -17.54 -16.49
N GLU A 14 -9.66 -18.10 -15.28
CA GLU A 14 -10.75 -18.88 -14.68
C GLU A 14 -11.78 -17.94 -14.05
N ASP A 15 -13.06 -18.30 -14.16
CA ASP A 15 -14.15 -17.60 -13.49
C ASP A 15 -13.88 -17.53 -11.98
N ILE A 16 -13.77 -16.29 -11.48
CA ILE A 16 -13.48 -16.00 -10.07
C ILE A 16 -14.60 -16.63 -9.22
N ASP A 17 -14.31 -17.75 -8.56
CA ASP A 17 -15.19 -18.31 -7.53
C ASP A 17 -15.18 -17.38 -6.31
N THR A 18 -16.16 -16.48 -6.26
CA THR A 18 -16.38 -15.53 -5.15
C THR A 18 -16.63 -16.20 -3.81
N ARG A 19 -16.92 -17.51 -3.78
CA ARG A 19 -17.06 -18.30 -2.54
C ARG A 19 -15.72 -18.79 -2.00
N ARG A 20 -14.64 -18.67 -2.77
CA ARG A 20 -13.26 -19.10 -2.42
C ARG A 20 -12.26 -17.95 -2.53
N LEU A 21 -12.61 -16.77 -2.01
CA LEU A 21 -11.72 -15.59 -1.90
C LEU A 21 -10.34 -15.88 -1.26
N ARG A 22 -10.23 -16.95 -0.47
CA ARG A 22 -8.96 -17.37 0.15
C ARG A 22 -8.08 -18.22 -0.77
N HIS A 23 -8.60 -18.68 -1.90
CA HIS A 23 -7.89 -19.49 -2.90
C HIS A 23 -7.60 -18.70 -4.18
N THR A 24 -8.21 -17.55 -4.41
CA THR A 24 -7.75 -16.59 -5.43
C THR A 24 -6.37 -16.07 -5.01
N GLY A 25 -5.42 -16.08 -5.94
CA GLY A 25 -4.09 -15.50 -5.70
C GLY A 25 -4.17 -14.00 -5.40
N LEU A 26 -3.02 -13.36 -5.20
CA LEU A 26 -2.96 -11.89 -5.11
C LEU A 26 -3.34 -11.31 -6.48
N HIS A 27 -4.40 -10.50 -6.52
CA HIS A 27 -4.92 -9.94 -7.76
C HIS A 27 -5.16 -8.43 -7.58
N PRO A 28 -4.69 -7.59 -8.51
CA PRO A 28 -4.67 -6.13 -8.32
C PRO A 28 -6.07 -5.49 -8.23
N ASP A 29 -7.09 -6.13 -8.81
CA ASP A 29 -8.46 -5.59 -8.82
C ASP A 29 -9.28 -5.91 -7.55
N PHE A 30 -8.64 -6.29 -6.44
CA PHE A 30 -9.31 -6.58 -5.16
C PHE A 30 -8.81 -5.72 -4.01
N TRP A 31 -9.65 -5.59 -2.97
CA TRP A 31 -9.33 -4.85 -1.75
C TRP A 31 -8.64 -5.74 -0.72
N TYR A 32 -7.50 -5.27 -0.21
CA TYR A 32 -6.73 -5.94 0.84
C TYR A 32 -6.55 -5.02 2.06
N PRO A 33 -6.88 -5.49 3.28
CA PRO A 33 -6.66 -4.69 4.49
C PRO A 33 -5.16 -4.65 4.83
N LEU A 34 -4.58 -3.44 4.87
CA LEU A 34 -3.15 -3.26 5.16
C LEU A 34 -2.86 -2.75 6.59
N ALA A 35 -3.81 -2.03 7.19
CA ALA A 35 -3.66 -1.48 8.54
C ALA A 35 -5.02 -1.28 9.21
N ARG A 36 -5.02 -1.25 10.55
CA ARG A 36 -6.17 -0.79 11.33
C ARG A 36 -6.22 0.73 11.33
N SER A 37 -7.42 1.31 11.38
CA SER A 37 -7.60 2.77 11.46
C SER A 37 -6.86 3.39 12.65
N THR A 38 -6.76 2.66 13.77
CA THR A 38 -6.05 3.11 14.98
C THR A 38 -4.53 3.14 14.85
N ALA A 39 -3.97 2.49 13.82
CA ALA A 39 -2.53 2.49 13.56
C ALA A 39 -2.05 3.74 12.81
N VAL A 40 -2.98 4.50 12.20
CA VAL A 40 -2.67 5.74 11.46
C VAL A 40 -3.63 6.83 11.94
N LYS A 41 -3.20 7.60 12.95
CA LYS A 41 -4.00 8.71 13.49
C LYS A 41 -3.89 9.95 12.58
N PRO A 42 -4.79 10.95 12.72
CA PRO A 42 -4.69 12.17 11.92
C PRO A 42 -3.30 12.82 12.04
N GLY A 43 -2.74 13.27 10.92
CA GLY A 43 -1.39 13.83 10.84
C GLY A 43 -0.26 12.79 10.91
N GLN A 44 -0.53 11.51 10.64
CA GLN A 44 0.48 10.45 10.65
C GLN A 44 0.59 9.73 9.31
N ALA A 45 1.79 9.25 9.03
CA ALA A 45 2.09 8.31 7.96
C ALA A 45 2.53 6.96 8.57
N LEU A 46 2.23 5.87 7.87
CA LEU A 46 2.62 4.52 8.26
C LEU A 46 3.14 3.76 7.04
N GLY A 47 4.40 3.35 7.09
CA GLY A 47 4.98 2.41 6.11
C GLY A 47 4.47 0.99 6.35
N VAL A 48 4.06 0.34 5.26
CA VAL A 48 3.67 -1.07 5.21
C VAL A 48 4.27 -1.72 3.96
N SER A 49 4.18 -3.04 3.85
CA SER A 49 4.56 -3.77 2.64
C SER A 49 3.49 -4.79 2.29
N PHE A 50 3.13 -4.86 1.01
CA PHE A 50 2.13 -5.79 0.51
C PHE A 50 2.53 -6.31 -0.86
N ALA A 51 2.45 -7.64 -1.06
CA ALA A 51 2.84 -8.28 -2.31
C ALA A 51 4.27 -7.93 -2.80
N GLY A 52 5.18 -7.55 -1.90
CA GLY A 52 6.53 -7.11 -2.23
C GLY A 52 6.67 -5.62 -2.52
N GLU A 53 5.56 -4.88 -2.58
CA GLU A 53 5.54 -3.44 -2.84
C GLU A 53 5.54 -2.65 -1.52
N PRO A 54 6.44 -1.66 -1.36
CA PRO A 54 6.46 -0.79 -0.20
C PRO A 54 5.40 0.32 -0.37
N ILE A 55 4.52 0.49 0.62
CA ILE A 55 3.38 1.41 0.57
C ILE A 55 3.41 2.29 1.81
N VAL A 56 3.14 3.58 1.65
CA VAL A 56 2.90 4.49 2.78
C VAL A 56 1.41 4.83 2.82
N ILE A 57 0.78 4.58 3.96
CA ILE A 57 -0.59 4.99 4.25
C ILE A 57 -0.51 6.31 5.01
N VAL A 58 -1.19 7.33 4.52
CA VAL A 58 -1.21 8.67 5.12
C VAL A 58 -2.61 8.96 5.61
N ARG A 59 -2.73 9.48 6.83
CA ARG A 59 -3.93 10.18 7.26
C ARG A 59 -3.61 11.66 7.43
N THR A 60 -4.29 12.49 6.66
CA THR A 60 -4.14 13.95 6.72
C THR A 60 -4.58 14.50 8.07
N VAL A 61 -4.32 15.79 8.31
CA VAL A 61 -4.79 16.47 9.52
C VAL A 61 -6.32 16.57 9.53
N SER A 62 -6.97 16.76 8.36
CA SER A 62 -8.43 16.76 8.22
C SER A 62 -9.06 15.36 8.44
N GLY A 63 -8.27 14.31 8.30
CA GLY A 63 -8.65 12.92 8.55
C GLY A 63 -8.82 12.05 7.30
N ASP A 64 -8.65 12.63 6.11
CA ASP A 64 -8.63 11.93 4.83
C ASP A 64 -7.50 10.92 4.77
N VAL A 65 -7.71 9.83 4.01
CA VAL A 65 -6.74 8.73 3.88
C VAL A 65 -6.37 8.51 2.43
N TYR A 66 -5.08 8.43 2.18
CA TYR A 66 -4.56 7.99 0.89
C TYR A 66 -3.35 7.07 1.07
N ALA A 67 -2.97 6.41 -0.01
CA ALA A 67 -1.79 5.55 -0.06
C ALA A 67 -0.92 5.94 -1.25
N LEU A 68 0.39 5.90 -1.06
CA LEU A 68 1.40 6.09 -2.11
C LEU A 68 2.37 4.92 -2.06
N GLU A 69 3.16 4.75 -3.11
CA GLU A 69 4.39 3.97 -3.00
C GLU A 69 5.28 4.60 -1.92
N ASN A 70 5.84 3.80 -1.02
CA ASN A 70 6.72 4.31 0.05
C ASN A 70 8.13 4.60 -0.49
N ARG A 71 8.20 5.46 -1.51
CA ARG A 71 9.43 5.79 -2.22
C ARG A 71 9.31 7.20 -2.79
N CYS A 72 10.16 8.11 -2.31
CA CYS A 72 10.23 9.45 -2.88
C CYS A 72 10.71 9.40 -4.34
N ALA A 73 9.98 10.06 -5.24
CA ALA A 73 10.32 10.07 -6.67
C ALA A 73 11.71 10.70 -6.98
N HIS A 74 12.25 11.53 -6.08
CA HIS A 74 13.56 12.15 -6.28
C HIS A 74 14.72 11.18 -5.98
N ARG A 75 14.85 10.76 -4.71
CA ARG A 75 16.00 9.95 -4.24
C ARG A 75 15.61 8.65 -3.56
N GLN A 76 14.37 8.21 -3.77
CA GLN A 76 13.87 6.91 -3.35
C GLN A 76 13.92 6.63 -1.85
N VAL A 77 14.11 7.67 -1.04
CA VAL A 77 13.99 7.55 0.42
C VAL A 77 12.56 7.18 0.80
N PRO A 78 12.36 6.38 1.86
CA PRO A 78 11.02 6.06 2.35
C PRO A 78 10.26 7.36 2.69
N LEU A 79 9.02 7.45 2.24
CA LEU A 79 8.15 8.60 2.50
C LEU A 79 7.50 8.53 3.89
N ASP A 80 7.41 7.34 4.50
CA ASP A 80 6.92 7.15 5.87
C ASP A 80 7.86 7.75 6.93
N THR A 81 9.11 8.03 6.60
CA THR A 81 10.02 8.82 7.45
C THR A 81 9.84 10.33 7.29
N GLY A 82 8.91 10.76 6.43
CA GLY A 82 8.51 12.16 6.26
C GLY A 82 7.52 12.64 7.32
N GLN A 83 6.87 13.76 7.04
CA GLN A 83 5.89 14.38 7.94
C GLN A 83 4.62 14.74 7.15
N VAL A 84 3.46 14.51 7.77
CA VAL A 84 2.19 15.01 7.24
C VAL A 84 2.06 16.49 7.57
N ASP A 85 1.88 17.31 6.53
CA ASP A 85 1.66 18.76 6.61
C ASP A 85 0.32 19.11 5.96
N GLY A 86 -0.69 19.34 6.80
CA GLY A 86 -2.09 19.51 6.37
C GLY A 86 -2.59 18.29 5.60
N GLU A 87 -2.76 18.46 4.29
CA GLU A 87 -3.26 17.42 3.36
C GLU A 87 -2.13 16.70 2.59
N LEU A 88 -0.87 17.12 2.79
CA LEU A 88 0.28 16.65 2.03
C LEU A 88 1.21 15.81 2.89
N LEU A 89 1.91 14.89 2.24
CA LEU A 89 3.06 14.20 2.83
C LEU A 89 4.34 14.88 2.34
N GLN A 90 5.06 15.53 3.25
CA GLN A 90 6.36 16.11 2.97
C GLN A 90 7.46 15.05 3.15
N CYS A 91 8.30 14.89 2.14
CA CYS A 91 9.46 14.02 2.22
C CYS A 91 10.44 14.52 3.29
N GLY A 92 10.95 13.61 4.13
CA GLY A 92 11.89 13.97 5.20
C GLY A 92 13.30 14.34 4.76
N TYR A 93 13.56 14.52 3.46
CA TYR A 93 14.90 14.75 2.92
C TYR A 93 15.15 16.18 2.44
N HIS A 94 14.41 16.68 1.45
CA HIS A 94 14.59 18.02 0.85
C HIS A 94 13.23 18.63 0.56
#